data_AF-A0A958EQ93-F1
#
_entry.id   AF-A0A958EQ93-F1
#
_cell.length_a   1.000
_cell.length_b   1.000
_cell.length_c   1.000
_cell.angle_alpha   90.00
_cell.angle_beta   90.00
_cell.angle_gamma   90.00
#
_symmetry.space_group_name_H-M   'P 1'
#
loop_
_entity.id
_entity.type
_entity.pdbx_description
1 polymer ?
#
loop_
_entity_poly.entity_id
_entity_poly.type
_entity_poly.pdbx_seq_one_letter_code
_entity_poly.pdbx_strand_id
1 'polypeptide(L)'
;MMKEINNLDDVLLQIENLKHTMKFSNELFPIMKDLFVFLKDMIPLLLEANISIKESTSRIPTATDNINNVSKMTETSTNQVLDSIEEITVKLNNLGEMIKSDDSKENQNLLLEDIGNMVNEIIFAFQFQDITTQKLEHTSRILRTVHDKFVALFKSFDQMRNNSELGSEVARAIEFEFEKQKLVGQENKEYFESNTQDIMRQNVEISQDDIDRFFK
;
A
#
# COMPACT_ATOMS: atom_id res chain seq x y z
N MET A 1 11.56 50.10 -18.67
CA MET A 1 10.88 49.63 -17.45
C MET A 1 11.15 48.14 -17.31
N MET A 2 11.83 47.71 -16.25
CA MET A 2 12.01 46.30 -15.92
C MET A 2 10.62 45.72 -15.59
N LYS A 3 10.17 44.71 -16.36
CA LYS A 3 8.95 43.95 -16.01
C LYS A 3 9.20 43.24 -14.68
N GLU A 4 8.24 43.29 -13.77
CA GLU A 4 8.26 42.45 -12.56
C GLU A 4 8.41 40.97 -12.97
N ILE A 5 9.36 40.29 -12.33
CA ILE A 5 9.61 38.87 -12.54
C ILE A 5 8.73 38.13 -11.54
N ASN A 6 7.64 37.50 -12.02
CA ASN A 6 6.68 36.81 -11.16
C ASN A 6 6.80 35.27 -11.25
N ASN A 7 7.45 34.75 -12.30
CA ASN A 7 7.67 33.32 -12.49
C ASN A 7 8.98 33.06 -13.26
N LEU A 8 9.37 31.78 -13.36
CA LEU A 8 10.61 31.39 -14.04
C LEU A 8 10.59 31.62 -15.56
N ASP A 9 9.39 31.68 -16.15
CA ASP A 9 9.22 32.01 -17.58
C ASP A 9 9.57 33.47 -17.86
N ASP A 10 9.25 34.38 -16.93
CA ASP A 10 9.66 35.78 -17.00
C ASP A 10 11.19 35.90 -16.92
N VAL A 11 11.85 35.06 -16.12
CA VAL A 11 13.32 35.02 -16.03
C VAL A 11 13.94 34.51 -17.33
N LEU A 12 13.40 33.44 -17.91
CA LEU A 12 13.84 32.90 -19.20
C LEU A 12 13.71 33.95 -20.32
N LEU A 13 12.58 34.66 -20.35
CA LEU A 13 12.35 35.74 -21.31
C LEU A 13 13.33 36.91 -21.13
N GLN A 14 13.67 37.26 -19.88
CA GLN A 14 14.67 38.29 -19.61
C GLN A 14 16.08 37.85 -20.03
N ILE A 15 16.42 36.58 -19.86
CA ILE A 15 17.70 36.03 -20.34
C ILE A 15 17.78 36.12 -21.87
N GLU A 16 16.71 35.76 -22.58
CA GLU A 16 16.64 35.93 -24.03
C GLU A 16 16.78 37.40 -24.47
N ASN A 17 16.17 38.34 -23.75
CA ASN A 17 16.37 39.77 -24.01
C ASN A 17 17.81 40.22 -23.72
N LEU A 18 18.45 39.67 -22.69
CA LEU A 18 19.85 39.94 -22.35
C LEU A 18 20.81 39.42 -23.42
N LYS A 19 20.49 38.32 -24.11
CA LYS A 19 21.25 37.85 -25.31
C LYS A 19 21.37 38.92 -26.38
N HIS A 20 20.29 39.67 -26.61
CA HIS A 20 20.23 40.71 -27.64
C HIS A 20 20.92 42.00 -27.21
N THR A 21 21.05 42.22 -25.89
CA THR A 21 21.50 43.51 -25.33
C THR A 21 22.96 43.45 -24.82
N MET A 22 23.46 42.27 -24.47
CA MET A 22 24.82 42.05 -24.03
C MET A 22 25.61 41.24 -25.06
N LYS A 23 26.91 41.56 -25.22
CA LYS A 23 27.90 40.68 -25.86
C LYS A 23 28.21 39.46 -24.98
N PHE A 24 27.18 38.75 -24.50
CA PHE A 24 27.36 37.44 -23.91
C PHE A 24 28.06 36.57 -24.96
N SER A 25 29.13 35.86 -24.58
CA SER A 25 29.75 34.95 -25.55
C SER A 25 28.69 33.96 -26.02
N ASN A 26 28.74 33.58 -27.29
CA ASN A 26 27.82 32.60 -27.87
C ASN A 26 27.80 31.26 -27.09
N GLU A 27 28.81 31.02 -26.24
CA GLU A 27 28.99 29.84 -25.42
C GLU A 27 28.27 29.92 -24.06
N LEU A 28 28.23 31.09 -23.42
CA LEU A 28 27.68 31.21 -22.05
C LEU A 28 26.15 31.29 -22.03
N PHE A 29 25.55 31.82 -23.09
CA PHE A 29 24.09 31.97 -23.19
C PHE A 29 23.34 30.62 -23.22
N PRO A 30 23.74 29.62 -24.06
CA PRO A 30 23.11 28.29 -24.04
C PRO A 30 23.15 27.62 -22.67
N ILE A 31 24.28 27.72 -21.94
CA ILE A 31 24.46 27.13 -20.61
C ILE A 31 23.48 27.74 -19.61
N MET A 32 23.35 29.08 -19.60
CA MET A 32 22.40 29.76 -18.72
C MET A 32 20.96 29.37 -19.07
N LYS A 33 20.62 29.32 -20.36
CA LYS A 33 19.29 28.87 -20.79
C LYS A 33 18.98 27.45 -20.31
N ASP A 34 19.92 26.52 -20.47
CA ASP A 34 19.79 25.13 -20.04
C ASP A 34 19.65 25.00 -18.51
N LEU A 35 20.43 25.78 -17.74
CA LEU A 35 20.31 25.84 -16.27
C LEU A 35 18.91 26.29 -15.83
N PHE A 36 18.34 27.31 -16.47
CA PHE A 36 17.00 27.79 -16.10
C PHE A 36 15.89 26.82 -16.52
N VAL A 37 16.02 26.14 -17.67
CA VAL A 37 15.11 25.04 -18.05
C VAL A 37 15.19 23.90 -17.04
N PHE A 38 16.40 23.51 -16.61
CA PHE A 38 16.60 22.51 -15.57
C PHE A 38 15.95 22.92 -14.23
N LEU A 39 16.18 24.16 -13.77
CA LEU A 39 15.56 24.65 -12.53
C LEU A 39 14.03 24.70 -12.61
N LYS A 40 13.48 24.99 -13.79
CA LYS A 40 12.03 24.97 -14.05
C LYS A 40 11.42 23.60 -13.83
N ASP A 41 12.15 22.54 -14.18
CA ASP A 41 11.67 21.17 -14.05
C ASP A 41 11.99 20.56 -12.67
N MET A 42 13.14 20.92 -12.10
CA MET A 42 13.62 20.36 -10.83
C MET A 42 12.87 20.91 -9.61
N ILE A 43 12.47 22.18 -9.60
CA ILE A 43 11.72 22.76 -8.47
C ILE A 43 10.37 22.05 -8.25
N PRO A 44 9.50 21.89 -9.27
CA PRO A 44 8.25 21.14 -9.12
C PRO A 44 8.48 19.68 -8.71
N LEU A 45 9.52 19.02 -9.27
CA LEU A 45 9.88 17.65 -8.92
C LEU A 45 10.21 17.53 -7.43
N LEU A 46 11.06 18.40 -6.89
CA LEU A 46 11.45 18.37 -5.47
C LEU A 46 10.25 18.65 -4.56
N LEU A 47 9.34 19.54 -4.98
CA LEU A 47 8.12 19.80 -4.23
C LEU A 47 7.21 18.58 -4.20
N GLU A 48 6.97 17.95 -5.35
CA GLU A 48 6.17 16.72 -5.44
C GLU A 48 6.83 15.59 -4.64
N ALA A 49 8.16 15.49 -4.66
CA ALA A 49 8.90 14.44 -3.97
C ALA A 49 8.74 14.59 -2.46
N ASN A 50 8.89 15.81 -1.95
CA ASN A 50 8.69 16.12 -0.55
C ASN A 50 7.26 15.79 -0.09
N ILE A 51 6.24 16.18 -0.87
CA ILE A 51 4.83 15.89 -0.55
C ILE A 51 4.59 14.38 -0.57
N SER A 52 4.98 13.69 -1.64
CA SER A 52 4.75 12.27 -1.83
C SER A 52 5.47 11.41 -0.79
N ILE A 53 6.73 11.71 -0.46
CA ILE A 53 7.47 11.00 0.59
C ILE A 53 6.82 11.24 1.95
N LYS A 54 6.51 12.49 2.30
CA LYS A 54 5.88 12.83 3.57
C LYS A 54 4.52 12.15 3.75
N GLU A 55 3.66 12.21 2.74
CA GLU A 55 2.36 11.56 2.78
C GLU A 55 2.49 10.03 2.81
N SER A 56 3.35 9.44 1.97
CA SER A 56 3.56 7.98 1.95
C SER A 56 4.09 7.45 3.29
N THR A 57 5.02 8.18 3.91
CA THR A 57 5.59 7.84 5.22
C THR A 57 4.53 7.85 6.32
N SER A 58 3.48 8.67 6.18
CA SER A 58 2.36 8.71 7.12
C SER A 58 1.28 7.67 6.83
N ARG A 59 1.04 7.34 5.55
CA ARG A 59 -0.11 6.53 5.13
C ARG A 59 0.20 5.04 4.98
N ILE A 60 1.41 4.67 4.52
CA ILE A 60 1.82 3.27 4.41
C ILE A 60 1.72 2.55 5.77
N PRO A 61 2.20 3.12 6.90
CA PRO A 61 2.03 2.46 8.20
C PRO A 61 0.56 2.21 8.55
N THR A 62 -0.34 3.14 8.26
CA THR A 62 -1.79 2.95 8.48
C THR A 62 -2.34 1.79 7.64
N ALA A 63 -1.90 1.65 6.38
CA ALA A 63 -2.29 0.53 5.52
C ALA A 63 -1.80 -0.80 6.11
N THR A 64 -0.56 -0.86 6.60
CA THR A 64 0.01 -2.02 7.30
C THR A 64 -0.77 -2.35 8.57
N ASP A 65 -1.07 -1.36 9.42
CA ASP A 65 -1.85 -1.55 10.63
C ASP A 65 -3.26 -2.07 10.32
N ASN A 66 -3.88 -1.58 9.25
CA ASN A 66 -5.18 -2.08 8.80
C ASN A 66 -5.12 -3.55 8.39
N ILE A 67 -4.08 -3.98 7.65
CA ILE A 67 -3.89 -5.40 7.29
C ILE A 67 -3.69 -6.25 8.55
N ASN A 68 -2.82 -5.82 9.47
CA ASN A 68 -2.57 -6.54 10.72
C ASN A 68 -3.85 -6.67 11.56
N ASN A 69 -4.63 -5.59 11.65
CA ASN A 69 -5.91 -5.59 12.33
C ASN A 69 -6.92 -6.54 11.66
N VAL A 70 -6.93 -6.61 10.33
CA VAL A 70 -7.77 -7.56 9.58
C VAL A 70 -7.38 -8.99 9.91
N SER A 71 -6.08 -9.30 9.92
CA SER A 71 -5.57 -10.62 10.29
C SER A 71 -6.00 -11.00 11.70
N LYS A 72 -5.77 -10.12 12.68
CA LYS A 72 -6.12 -10.35 14.09
C LYS A 72 -7.63 -10.50 14.31
N MET A 73 -8.43 -9.66 13.65
CA MET A 73 -9.88 -9.71 13.75
C MET A 73 -10.42 -11.02 13.16
N THR A 74 -9.87 -11.43 12.00
CA THR A 74 -10.22 -12.71 11.37
C THR A 74 -9.88 -13.88 12.27
N GLU A 75 -8.67 -13.91 12.85
CA GLU A 75 -8.25 -14.94 13.80
C GLU A 75 -9.18 -15.00 15.02
N THR A 76 -9.42 -13.84 15.66
CA THR A 76 -10.23 -13.76 16.89
C THR A 76 -11.66 -14.22 16.62
N SER A 77 -12.28 -13.74 15.54
CA SER A 77 -13.66 -14.10 15.19
C SER A 77 -13.78 -15.55 14.73
N THR A 78 -12.77 -16.09 14.04
CA THR A 78 -12.78 -17.50 13.64
C THR A 78 -12.67 -18.42 14.86
N ASN A 79 -11.81 -18.07 15.83
CA ASN A 79 -11.73 -18.81 17.09
C ASN A 79 -13.05 -18.74 17.87
N GLN A 80 -13.69 -17.57 17.94
CA GLN A 80 -15.02 -17.44 18.57
C GLN A 80 -16.07 -18.33 17.90
N VAL A 81 -16.11 -18.36 16.57
CA VAL A 81 -17.02 -19.24 15.82
C VAL A 81 -16.71 -20.72 16.12
N LEU A 82 -15.44 -21.11 16.17
CA LEU A 82 -15.03 -22.47 16.49
C LEU A 82 -15.48 -22.87 17.90
N ASP A 83 -15.22 -22.03 18.90
CA ASP A 83 -15.61 -22.25 20.30
C ASP A 83 -17.14 -22.44 20.41
N SER A 84 -17.93 -21.59 19.74
CA SER A 84 -19.39 -21.71 19.71
C SER A 84 -19.86 -23.00 19.02
N ILE A 85 -19.20 -23.43 17.94
CA ILE A 85 -19.52 -24.71 17.25
C ILE A 85 -19.22 -25.91 18.15
N GLU A 86 -18.09 -25.88 18.87
CA GLU A 86 -17.74 -26.92 19.84
C GLU A 86 -18.80 -27.02 20.95
N GLU A 87 -19.21 -25.88 21.52
CA GLU A 87 -20.25 -25.86 22.56
C GLU A 87 -21.61 -26.35 22.02
N ILE A 88 -22.03 -25.88 20.83
CA ILE A 88 -23.23 -26.37 20.16
C ILE A 88 -23.18 -27.89 19.99
N THR A 89 -22.04 -28.44 19.57
CA THR A 89 -21.86 -29.88 19.37
C THR A 89 -22.06 -30.65 20.67
N VAL A 90 -21.49 -30.17 21.78
CA VAL A 90 -21.70 -30.77 23.11
C VAL A 90 -23.18 -30.69 23.51
N LYS A 91 -23.83 -29.54 23.34
CA LYS A 91 -25.25 -29.38 23.69
C LYS A 91 -26.17 -30.25 22.82
N LEU A 92 -25.88 -30.41 21.53
CA LEU A 92 -26.62 -31.31 20.65
C LEU A 92 -26.49 -32.77 21.05
N ASN A 93 -25.30 -33.21 21.46
CA ASN A 93 -25.10 -34.56 21.98
C ASN A 93 -25.90 -34.79 23.27
N ASN A 94 -25.85 -33.84 24.21
CA ASN A 94 -26.64 -33.89 25.45
C ASN A 94 -28.15 -33.94 25.15
N LEU A 95 -28.64 -33.13 24.21
CA LEU A 95 -30.02 -33.18 23.76
C LEU A 95 -30.39 -34.57 23.22
N GLY A 96 -29.50 -35.17 22.41
CA GLY A 96 -29.68 -36.52 21.90
C GLY A 96 -29.77 -37.59 23.00
N GLU A 97 -29.02 -37.44 24.09
CA GLU A 97 -29.13 -38.32 25.27
C GLU A 97 -30.44 -38.10 26.03
N MET A 98 -30.84 -36.84 26.25
CA MET A 98 -32.09 -36.48 26.92
C MET A 98 -33.34 -36.98 26.19
N ILE A 99 -33.30 -37.01 24.85
CA ILE A 99 -34.37 -37.57 24.02
C ILE A 99 -34.44 -39.10 24.20
N LYS A 100 -33.30 -39.79 24.31
CA LYS A 100 -33.25 -41.24 24.51
C LYS A 100 -33.71 -41.66 25.90
N SER A 101 -33.48 -40.83 26.92
CA SER A 101 -33.89 -41.11 28.30
C SER A 101 -35.34 -40.70 28.62
N ASP A 102 -36.10 -40.19 27.63
CA ASP A 102 -37.45 -39.63 27.80
C ASP A 102 -37.50 -38.54 28.90
N ASP A 103 -36.44 -37.73 28.95
CA ASP A 103 -36.32 -36.61 29.88
C ASP A 103 -37.35 -35.51 29.54
N SER A 104 -37.61 -34.61 30.50
CA SER A 104 -38.64 -33.57 30.36
C SER A 104 -38.50 -32.77 29.07
N LYS A 105 -39.58 -32.72 28.28
CA LYS A 105 -39.68 -31.86 27.09
C LYS A 105 -39.36 -30.39 27.37
N GLU A 106 -39.57 -29.93 28.60
CA GLU A 106 -39.24 -28.57 29.01
C GLU A 106 -37.72 -28.36 29.05
N ASN A 107 -36.96 -29.31 29.59
CA ASN A 107 -35.49 -29.24 29.60
C ASN A 107 -34.92 -29.34 28.17
N GLN A 108 -35.52 -30.15 27.30
CA GLN A 108 -35.14 -30.26 25.90
C GLN A 108 -35.36 -28.94 25.14
N ASN A 109 -36.49 -28.26 25.38
CA ASN A 109 -36.80 -26.98 24.76
C ASN A 109 -35.85 -25.86 25.22
N LEU A 110 -35.50 -25.82 26.51
CA LEU A 110 -34.53 -24.86 27.04
C LEU A 110 -33.16 -25.03 26.36
N LEU A 111 -32.69 -26.27 26.20
CA LEU A 111 -31.42 -26.55 25.55
C LEU A 111 -31.43 -26.19 24.06
N LEU A 112 -32.56 -26.39 23.37
CA LEU A 112 -32.75 -25.96 21.99
C LEU A 112 -32.75 -24.42 21.85
N GLU A 113 -33.37 -23.71 22.80
CA GLU A 113 -33.34 -22.25 22.83
C GLU A 113 -31.91 -21.72 23.03
N ASP A 114 -31.15 -22.32 23.94
CA ASP A 114 -29.72 -22.03 24.14
C ASP A 114 -28.90 -22.24 22.86
N ILE A 115 -29.12 -23.36 22.16
CA ILE A 115 -28.46 -23.62 20.87
C ILE A 115 -28.83 -22.56 19.84
N GLY A 116 -30.10 -22.17 19.77
CA GLY A 116 -30.56 -21.09 18.89
C GLY A 116 -29.87 -19.76 19.20
N ASN A 117 -29.66 -19.44 20.47
CA ASN A 117 -28.94 -18.24 20.90
C ASN A 117 -27.45 -18.28 20.48
N MET A 118 -26.77 -19.41 20.65
CA MET A 118 -25.37 -19.56 20.21
C MET A 118 -25.22 -19.46 18.69
N VAL A 119 -26.19 -19.97 17.91
CA VAL A 119 -26.19 -19.78 16.45
C VAL A 119 -26.32 -18.30 16.10
N ASN A 120 -27.11 -17.52 16.85
CA ASN A 120 -27.17 -16.07 16.66
C ASN A 120 -25.84 -15.39 17.00
N GLU A 121 -25.14 -15.84 18.04
CA GLU A 121 -23.81 -15.35 18.38
C GLU A 121 -22.78 -15.62 17.26
N ILE A 122 -22.82 -16.80 16.63
CA ILE A 122 -22.02 -17.11 15.44
C ILE A 122 -22.33 -16.15 14.29
N ILE A 123 -23.62 -15.88 14.04
CA ILE A 123 -24.04 -14.92 13.00
C ILE A 123 -23.47 -13.52 13.29
N PHE A 124 -23.48 -13.08 14.55
CA PHE A 124 -22.88 -11.80 14.93
C PHE A 124 -21.36 -11.83 14.81
N ALA A 125 -20.71 -12.92 15.19
CA ALA A 125 -19.27 -13.08 15.04
C ALA A 125 -18.88 -12.88 13.57
N PHE A 126 -19.57 -13.53 12.62
CA PHE A 126 -19.31 -13.42 11.17
C PHE A 126 -19.38 -11.99 10.59
N GLN A 127 -20.01 -11.04 11.28
CA GLN A 127 -20.05 -9.64 10.83
C GLN A 127 -18.66 -8.99 10.72
N PHE A 128 -17.63 -9.61 11.32
CA PHE A 128 -16.24 -9.21 11.12
C PHE A 128 -15.85 -9.14 9.62
N GLN A 129 -16.51 -9.91 8.75
CA GLN A 129 -16.27 -9.92 7.31
C GLN A 129 -16.51 -8.55 6.66
N ASP A 130 -17.55 -7.83 7.08
CA ASP A 130 -17.84 -6.49 6.55
C ASP A 130 -16.77 -5.50 6.98
N ILE A 131 -16.42 -5.49 8.28
CA ILE A 131 -15.38 -4.62 8.83
C ILE A 131 -14.03 -4.89 8.16
N THR A 132 -13.67 -6.17 7.98
CA THR A 132 -12.42 -6.55 7.35
C THR A 132 -12.38 -6.15 5.87
N THR A 133 -13.48 -6.33 5.15
CA THR A 133 -13.63 -5.86 3.76
C THR A 133 -13.42 -4.36 3.66
N GLN A 134 -14.09 -3.56 4.50
CA GLN A 134 -13.95 -2.10 4.51
C GLN A 134 -12.52 -1.66 4.80
N LYS A 135 -11.84 -2.32 5.76
CA LYS A 135 -10.43 -2.03 6.07
C LYS A 135 -9.51 -2.37 4.92
N LEU A 136 -9.69 -3.51 4.26
CA LEU A 136 -8.90 -3.89 3.08
C LEU A 136 -9.13 -2.94 1.90
N GLU A 137 -10.36 -2.52 1.66
CA GLU A 137 -10.68 -1.54 0.61
C GLU A 137 -9.98 -0.20 0.89
N HIS A 138 -10.02 0.27 2.14
CA HIS A 138 -9.32 1.48 2.55
C HIS A 138 -7.80 1.37 2.40
N THR A 139 -7.20 0.25 2.82
CA THR A 139 -5.79 -0.07 2.60
C THR A 139 -5.45 -0.04 1.11
N SER A 140 -6.25 -0.66 0.25
CA SER A 140 -6.03 -0.65 -1.20
C SER A 140 -6.06 0.77 -1.76
N ARG A 141 -7.00 1.62 -1.33
CA ARG A 141 -7.05 3.03 -1.74
C ARG A 141 -5.79 3.80 -1.32
N ILE A 142 -5.29 3.58 -0.11
CA ILE A 142 -4.02 4.17 0.36
C ILE A 142 -2.88 3.75 -0.56
N LEU A 143 -2.69 2.44 -0.75
CA LEU A 143 -1.57 1.91 -1.54
C LEU A 143 -1.64 2.36 -2.99
N ARG A 144 -2.82 2.40 -3.59
CA ARG A 144 -3.03 2.92 -4.95
C ARG A 144 -2.65 4.40 -5.04
N THR A 145 -3.10 5.22 -4.09
CA THR A 145 -2.81 6.66 -4.08
C THR A 145 -1.31 6.91 -3.94
N VAL A 146 -0.63 6.18 -3.06
CA VAL A 146 0.81 6.24 -2.88
C VAL A 146 1.53 5.84 -4.17
N HIS A 147 1.13 4.72 -4.78
CA HIS A 147 1.67 4.25 -6.05
C HIS A 147 1.53 5.31 -7.15
N ASP A 148 0.33 5.88 -7.32
CA ASP A 148 0.05 6.85 -8.38
C ASP A 148 0.89 8.12 -8.21
N LYS A 149 1.14 8.56 -6.98
CA LYS A 149 2.06 9.65 -6.65
C LYS A 149 3.50 9.33 -7.03
N PHE A 150 3.99 8.13 -6.73
CA PHE A 150 5.32 7.71 -7.17
C PHE A 150 5.43 7.62 -8.70
N VAL A 151 4.40 7.11 -9.38
CA VAL A 151 4.37 7.09 -10.86
C VAL A 151 4.43 8.51 -11.43
N ALA A 152 3.69 9.46 -10.83
CA ALA A 152 3.75 10.86 -11.23
C ALA A 152 5.16 11.46 -11.02
N LEU A 153 5.79 11.17 -9.88
CA LEU A 153 7.16 11.57 -9.60
C LEU A 153 8.17 11.07 -10.63
N PHE A 154 8.12 9.78 -10.95
CA PHE A 154 9.05 9.19 -11.93
C PHE A 154 8.84 9.79 -13.32
N LYS A 155 7.59 10.04 -13.72
CA LYS A 155 7.30 10.74 -14.98
C LYS A 155 7.88 12.15 -15.01
N SER A 156 7.75 12.91 -13.91
CA SER A 156 8.33 14.24 -13.80
C SER A 156 9.86 14.21 -13.83
N PHE A 157 10.48 13.20 -13.23
CA PHE A 157 11.93 12.99 -13.29
C PHE A 157 12.40 12.67 -14.71
N ASP A 158 11.67 11.80 -15.42
CA ASP A 158 11.93 11.48 -16.83
C ASP A 158 11.79 12.71 -17.74
N GLN A 159 10.81 13.57 -17.48
CA GLN A 159 10.66 14.84 -18.20
C GLN A 159 11.86 15.77 -17.97
N MET A 160 12.26 15.98 -16.71
CA MET A 160 13.46 16.77 -16.37
C MET A 160 14.72 16.24 -17.07
N ARG A 161 14.88 14.91 -17.12
CA ARG A 161 16.00 14.23 -17.81
C ARG A 161 16.04 14.53 -19.31
N ASN A 162 14.87 14.59 -19.96
CA ASN A 162 14.76 14.73 -21.42
C ASN A 162 14.71 16.20 -21.90
N ASN A 163 14.40 17.14 -20.99
CA ASN A 163 14.17 18.55 -21.35
C ASN A 163 15.43 19.43 -21.31
N SER A 164 16.51 19.00 -20.64
CA SER A 164 17.76 19.77 -20.52
C SER A 164 18.99 18.87 -20.56
N GLU A 165 20.09 19.38 -21.12
CA GLU A 165 21.38 18.66 -21.15
C GLU A 165 21.91 18.49 -19.72
N LEU A 166 21.82 19.53 -18.90
CA LEU A 166 22.13 19.51 -17.47
C LEU A 166 21.24 18.52 -16.72
N GLY A 167 19.95 18.45 -17.03
CA GLY A 167 19.02 17.48 -16.42
C GLY A 167 19.40 16.04 -16.75
N SER A 168 19.82 15.76 -17.99
CA SER A 168 20.36 14.44 -18.36
C SER A 168 21.64 14.12 -17.61
N GLU A 169 22.54 15.07 -17.42
CA GLU A 169 23.82 14.84 -16.75
C GLU A 169 23.63 14.64 -15.24
N VAL A 170 22.76 15.43 -14.61
CA VAL A 170 22.36 15.25 -13.21
C VAL A 170 21.65 13.91 -13.00
N ALA A 171 20.75 13.51 -13.90
CA ALA A 171 20.08 12.22 -13.82
C ALA A 171 21.10 11.06 -13.89
N ARG A 172 22.07 11.11 -14.80
CA ARG A 172 23.16 10.13 -14.88
C ARG A 172 24.00 10.09 -13.61
N ALA A 173 24.33 11.24 -13.04
CA ALA A 173 25.09 11.30 -11.79
C ALA A 173 24.31 10.66 -10.62
N ILE A 174 23.00 10.92 -10.54
CA ILE A 174 22.11 10.30 -9.55
C ILE A 174 22.04 8.77 -9.76
N GLU A 175 21.80 8.31 -11.00
CA GLU A 175 21.77 6.89 -11.34
C GLU A 175 23.10 6.20 -11.03
N PHE A 176 24.23 6.85 -11.31
CA PHE A 176 25.56 6.35 -10.99
C PHE A 176 25.77 6.20 -9.47
N GLU A 177 25.35 7.18 -8.66
CA GLU A 177 25.41 7.06 -7.20
C GLU A 177 24.48 5.96 -6.68
N PHE A 178 23.30 5.76 -7.27
CA PHE A 178 22.42 4.63 -6.95
C PHE A 178 23.06 3.27 -7.28
N GLU A 179 23.68 3.13 -8.45
CA GLU A 179 24.38 1.90 -8.85
C GLU A 179 25.61 1.63 -7.99
N LYS A 180 26.34 2.68 -7.60
CA LYS A 180 27.44 2.58 -6.64
C LYS A 180 26.98 2.12 -5.26
N GLN A 181 25.81 2.57 -4.80
CA GLN A 181 25.18 2.05 -3.58
C GLN A 181 24.72 0.59 -3.73
N LYS A 182 24.25 0.16 -4.91
CA LYS A 182 23.92 -1.24 -5.19
C LYS A 182 25.15 -2.17 -5.16
N LEU A 183 26.31 -1.70 -5.61
CA LEU A 183 27.57 -2.47 -5.54
C LEU A 183 28.05 -2.69 -4.09
N VAL A 184 27.65 -1.84 -3.14
CA VAL A 184 27.85 -2.02 -1.69
C VAL A 184 26.70 -2.84 -1.07
N GLY A 185 25.57 -2.99 -1.75
CA GLY A 185 24.32 -3.53 -1.24
C GLY A 185 23.78 -4.77 -1.98
N GLN A 186 24.64 -5.71 -2.40
CA GLN A 186 24.17 -7.05 -2.81
C GLN A 186 23.28 -7.68 -1.71
N GLU A 187 23.61 -7.45 -0.43
CA GLU A 187 22.77 -7.82 0.72
C GLU A 187 21.38 -7.18 0.70
N ASN A 188 21.22 -5.93 0.23
CA ASN A 188 19.93 -5.23 0.25
C ASN A 188 18.97 -5.72 -0.82
N LYS A 189 19.48 -6.14 -1.99
CA LYS A 189 18.64 -6.73 -3.04
C LYS A 189 18.15 -8.12 -2.62
N GLU A 190 19.05 -8.97 -2.11
CA GLU A 190 18.69 -10.27 -1.55
C GLU A 190 17.76 -10.13 -0.35
N TYR A 191 17.98 -9.16 0.54
CA TYR A 191 17.10 -8.85 1.66
C TYR A 191 15.72 -8.39 1.20
N PHE A 192 15.62 -7.50 0.21
CA PHE A 192 14.33 -7.05 -0.31
C PHE A 192 13.60 -8.21 -1.00
N GLU A 193 14.29 -8.98 -1.83
CA GLU A 193 13.72 -10.15 -2.51
C GLU A 193 13.30 -11.24 -1.49
N SER A 194 14.10 -11.51 -0.45
CA SER A 194 13.76 -12.50 0.58
C SER A 194 12.56 -12.08 1.42
N ASN A 195 12.39 -10.78 1.72
CA ASN A 195 11.29 -10.27 2.54
C ASN A 195 10.02 -9.98 1.76
N THR A 196 10.06 -9.99 0.42
CA THR A 196 8.90 -9.75 -0.45
C THR A 196 8.52 -10.95 -1.31
N GLN A 197 9.31 -12.03 -1.27
CA GLN A 197 8.96 -13.31 -1.88
C GLN A 197 7.67 -13.84 -1.27
N ASP A 198 6.74 -14.24 -2.14
CA ASP A 198 5.51 -14.92 -1.74
C ASP A 198 5.85 -16.35 -1.27
N ILE A 199 6.04 -16.48 0.04
CA ILE A 199 6.38 -17.74 0.69
C ILE A 199 5.20 -18.73 0.68
N MET A 200 3.97 -18.25 0.43
CA MET A 200 2.75 -19.06 0.48
C MET A 200 2.41 -19.68 -0.87
N ARG A 201 2.62 -18.98 -2.00
CA ARG A 201 2.37 -19.56 -3.34
C ARG A 201 3.41 -20.59 -3.79
N GLN A 202 4.56 -20.66 -3.15
CA GLN A 202 5.59 -21.66 -3.48
C GLN A 202 5.37 -23.02 -2.81
N ASN A 203 4.52 -23.11 -1.79
CA ASN A 203 4.20 -24.36 -1.11
C ASN A 203 2.69 -24.61 -1.14
N VAL A 204 2.27 -25.42 -2.11
CA VAL A 204 0.98 -26.10 -2.21
C VAL A 204 -0.20 -25.14 -2.36
N GLU A 205 -0.73 -25.04 -3.58
CA GLU A 205 -2.17 -24.81 -3.75
C GLU A 205 -2.86 -25.92 -2.95
N ILE A 206 -3.28 -25.62 -1.71
CA ILE A 206 -4.15 -26.53 -0.96
C ILE A 206 -5.40 -26.60 -1.81
N SER A 207 -5.56 -27.71 -2.53
CA SER A 207 -6.70 -27.92 -3.41
C SER A 207 -7.96 -27.90 -2.55
N GLN A 208 -9.07 -27.46 -3.12
CA GLN A 208 -10.37 -27.62 -2.46
C GLN A 208 -10.62 -29.09 -2.06
N ASP A 209 -10.05 -30.04 -2.83
CA ASP A 209 -10.05 -31.47 -2.52
C ASP A 209 -9.25 -31.83 -1.25
N ASP A 210 -8.21 -31.08 -0.93
CA ASP A 210 -7.40 -31.27 0.28
C ASP A 210 -8.13 -30.71 1.52
N ILE A 211 -8.86 -29.60 1.36
CA ILE A 211 -9.74 -29.03 2.40
C ILE A 211 -10.90 -30.00 2.68
N ASP A 212 -11.53 -30.53 1.64
CA ASP A 212 -12.69 -31.44 1.75
C ASP A 212 -12.34 -32.78 2.42
N ARG A 213 -11.06 -33.18 2.46
CA ARG A 213 -10.60 -34.36 3.21
C ARG A 213 -10.63 -34.17 4.73
N PHE A 214 -10.56 -32.93 5.23
CA PHE A 214 -10.61 -32.64 6.66
C PHE A 214 -12.04 -32.58 7.23
N PHE A 215 -13.07 -32.53 6.38
CA PHE A 215 -14.48 -32.43 6.76
C PHE A 215 -15.29 -33.71 6.46
N LYS A 216 -14.64 -34.86 6.25
CA LYS A 216 -15.28 -36.18 6.09
C LYS A 216 -15.21 -37.03 7.34
#